data_AF-A0A7X9E8C2-F1
#
_entry.id   AF-A0A7X9E8C2-F1
#
_cell.length_a   1.000
_cell.length_b   1.000
_cell.length_c   1.000
_cell.angle_alpha   90.00
_cell.angle_beta   90.00
_cell.angle_gamma   90.00
#
_symmetry.space_group_name_H-M   'P 1'
#
loop_
_entity.id
_entity.type
_entity.pdbx_description
1 polymer ?
#
loop_
_entity_poly.entity_id
_entity_poly.type
_entity_poly.pdbx_seq_one_letter_code
_entity_poly.pdbx_strand_id
1 'polypeptide(L)'
;MWKAHQIVIKKYSNPSVFLVSFNKDSDLYTGMQQGDNGQSLVLGGLNPDGTDSYNLLSDMCLRASMELKLIDPKINLRVHKNTDLSIYEKGTHLTKQGLGFPQYSNDDIIIPALCAWGYDEKDAFNYVVAACWEFIVPDVAMDIPNLGALSFTEAMLRALYSRNDWNGFEELMDCVHQQINIMAQELTDSVKNIYMEPSPLMYLLCKGCVQSGRDIGRGSKYNNYGIHGTGLSTAVDSLAAIKKYVFEEQSVTMEKLLAALENDFQGNEELLNKLRYSQWKMGNDIDEVDELACKLLDWFA
;
A
#
# COMPACT_ATOMS: atom_id res chain seq x y z
N MET A 1 7.66 43.91 17.74
CA MET A 1 7.15 42.53 17.58
C MET A 1 6.55 42.22 16.21
N TRP A 2 6.01 43.20 15.46
CA TRP A 2 5.37 42.96 14.13
C TRP A 2 6.31 42.84 12.91
N LYS A 3 7.65 42.90 13.08
CA LYS A 3 8.62 42.65 11.99
C LYS A 3 9.16 41.22 11.95
N ALA A 4 9.17 40.50 13.07
CA ALA A 4 9.60 39.10 13.12
C ALA A 4 8.57 38.15 12.49
N HIS A 5 7.27 38.45 12.67
CA HIS A 5 6.17 37.66 12.11
C HIS A 5 6.14 37.70 10.57
N GLN A 6 6.47 38.83 9.94
CA GLN A 6 6.55 38.92 8.48
C GLN A 6 7.81 38.26 7.88
N ILE A 7 8.91 38.15 8.65
CA ILE A 7 10.13 37.45 8.20
C ILE A 7 9.91 35.94 8.21
N VAL A 8 9.19 35.40 9.19
CA VAL A 8 8.78 33.99 9.22
C VAL A 8 7.82 33.71 8.06
N ILE A 9 6.79 34.54 7.85
CA ILE A 9 5.84 34.37 6.73
C ILE A 9 6.53 34.50 5.36
N LYS A 10 7.55 35.36 5.19
CA LYS A 10 8.35 35.44 3.94
C LYS A 10 9.32 34.27 3.72
N LYS A 11 9.77 33.61 4.78
CA LYS A 11 10.69 32.46 4.67
C LYS A 11 9.95 31.17 4.30
N TYR A 12 8.65 31.08 4.58
CA TYR A 12 7.80 29.92 4.29
C TYR A 12 6.75 30.13 3.18
N SER A 13 6.70 31.30 2.54
CA SER A 13 5.82 31.55 1.38
C SER A 13 6.41 31.08 0.04
N ASN A 14 7.59 30.48 0.07
CA ASN A 14 8.16 29.77 -1.06
C ASN A 14 7.99 28.25 -0.82
N PRO A 15 7.14 27.55 -1.59
CA PRO A 15 6.98 26.11 -1.49
C PRO A 15 8.31 25.37 -1.51
N SER A 16 9.33 25.85 -2.24
CA SER A 16 10.63 25.21 -2.27
C SER A 16 11.33 25.20 -0.89
N VAL A 17 11.23 26.28 -0.11
CA VAL A 17 11.82 26.31 1.26
C VAL A 17 11.05 25.40 2.20
N PHE A 18 9.72 25.34 2.06
CA PHE A 18 8.88 24.42 2.81
C PHE A 18 9.24 22.97 2.48
N LEU A 19 9.35 22.60 1.20
CA LEU A 19 9.73 21.26 0.73
C LEU A 19 11.14 20.86 1.21
N VAL A 20 12.11 21.79 1.18
CA VAL A 20 13.45 21.54 1.75
C VAL A 20 13.39 21.22 3.24
N SER A 21 12.43 21.77 3.99
CA SER A 21 12.34 21.53 5.44
C SER A 21 11.99 20.09 5.82
N PHE A 22 11.37 19.32 4.92
CA PHE A 22 11.08 17.89 5.11
C PHE A 22 12.35 17.01 5.07
N ASN A 23 13.43 17.53 4.49
CA ASN A 23 14.70 16.80 4.36
C ASN A 23 15.72 17.25 5.41
N LYS A 24 15.31 18.11 6.36
CA LYS A 24 16.20 18.57 7.41
C LYS A 24 16.44 17.41 8.38
N ASP A 25 17.71 17.15 8.68
CA ASP A 25 18.16 16.14 9.65
C ASP A 25 17.76 14.70 9.26
N SER A 26 17.39 14.45 7.99
CA SER A 26 17.02 13.12 7.46
C SER A 26 18.20 12.13 7.47
N ASP A 27 19.43 12.64 7.50
CA ASP A 27 20.68 11.90 7.61
C ASP A 27 20.97 11.39 9.03
N LEU A 28 20.26 11.91 10.04
CA LEU A 28 20.38 11.48 11.43
C LEU A 28 19.60 10.18 11.75
N TYR A 29 18.70 9.75 10.87
CA TYR A 29 17.95 8.50 11.02
C TYR A 29 18.79 7.31 10.54
N THR A 30 19.26 6.47 11.47
CA THR A 30 19.98 5.23 11.16
C THR A 30 18.99 4.06 10.96
N GLY A 31 18.91 3.49 9.76
CA GLY A 31 18.05 2.34 9.46
C GLY A 31 18.03 1.97 7.96
N MET A 32 17.24 0.97 7.56
CA MET A 32 17.07 0.58 6.14
C MET A 32 16.53 1.71 5.25
N GLN A 33 15.92 2.75 5.86
CA GLN A 33 15.33 3.91 5.21
C GLN A 33 16.14 5.20 5.46
N GLN A 34 17.47 5.12 5.61
CA GLN A 34 18.29 6.31 5.81
C GLN A 34 18.10 7.32 4.66
N GLY A 35 17.61 8.52 4.98
CA GLY A 35 17.26 9.56 4.00
C GLY A 35 15.81 9.53 3.49
N ASP A 36 14.97 8.64 4.01
CA ASP A 36 13.52 8.59 3.78
C ASP A 36 12.78 8.78 5.12
N ASN A 37 12.09 9.90 5.28
CA ASN A 37 11.39 10.29 6.50
C ASN A 37 9.90 9.88 6.50
N GLY A 38 9.42 9.19 5.46
CA GLY A 38 8.02 8.79 5.31
C GLY A 38 7.04 9.96 5.18
N GLN A 39 7.52 11.17 4.89
CA GLN A 39 6.68 12.37 4.83
C GLN A 39 6.02 12.49 3.46
N SER A 40 4.69 12.64 3.44
CA SER A 40 3.91 12.76 2.20
C SER A 40 3.21 14.11 2.09
N LEU A 41 3.05 14.57 0.85
CA LEU A 41 2.24 15.74 0.50
C LEU A 41 1.24 15.35 -0.60
N VAL A 42 -0.05 15.36 -0.25
CA VAL A 42 -1.14 15.04 -1.17
C VAL A 42 -1.68 16.32 -1.79
N LEU A 43 -1.87 16.30 -3.11
CA LEU A 43 -2.37 17.42 -3.90
C LEU A 43 -3.58 16.98 -4.73
N GLY A 44 -4.56 17.87 -4.88
CA GLY A 44 -5.74 17.62 -5.72
C GLY A 44 -6.71 16.60 -5.12
N GLY A 45 -7.59 16.08 -5.97
CA GLY A 45 -8.71 15.20 -5.61
C GLY A 45 -10.05 15.92 -5.62
N LEU A 46 -11.11 15.23 -5.26
CA LEU A 46 -12.47 15.79 -5.17
C LEU A 46 -12.72 16.51 -3.85
N ASN A 47 -13.45 17.61 -3.93
CA ASN A 47 -14.16 18.22 -2.81
C ASN A 47 -15.51 17.51 -2.58
N PRO A 48 -16.12 17.62 -1.38
CA PRO A 48 -17.44 17.03 -1.10
C PRO A 48 -18.58 17.51 -2.02
N ASP A 49 -18.44 18.67 -2.65
CA ASP A 49 -19.42 19.20 -3.62
C ASP A 49 -19.19 18.66 -5.05
N GLY A 50 -18.23 17.75 -5.24
CA GLY A 50 -17.86 17.15 -6.51
C GLY A 50 -16.95 18.01 -7.40
N THR A 51 -16.51 19.18 -6.91
CA THR A 51 -15.53 20.01 -7.62
C THR A 51 -14.10 19.50 -7.43
N ASP A 52 -13.21 19.81 -8.37
CA ASP A 52 -11.78 19.49 -8.26
C ASP A 52 -11.11 20.41 -7.21
N SER A 53 -10.31 19.84 -6.33
CA SER A 53 -9.57 20.55 -5.27
C SER A 53 -8.15 20.96 -5.71
N TYR A 54 -7.69 20.52 -6.89
CA TYR A 54 -6.42 20.92 -7.46
C TYR A 54 -6.42 22.42 -7.76
N ASN A 55 -5.43 23.13 -7.23
CA ASN A 55 -5.39 24.58 -7.29
C ASN A 55 -3.97 25.13 -7.51
N LEU A 56 -3.81 26.46 -7.46
CA LEU A 56 -2.53 27.12 -7.67
C LEU A 56 -1.43 26.62 -6.70
N LEU A 57 -1.76 26.34 -5.44
CA LEU A 57 -0.79 25.82 -4.48
C LEU A 57 -0.34 24.40 -4.86
N SER A 58 -1.26 23.56 -5.34
CA SER A 58 -0.95 22.24 -5.90
C SER A 58 0.06 22.35 -7.04
N ASP A 59 -0.18 23.27 -7.98
CA ASP A 59 0.72 23.53 -9.11
C ASP A 59 2.10 24.01 -8.65
N MET A 60 2.16 24.91 -7.67
CA MET A 60 3.42 25.41 -7.14
C MET A 60 4.22 24.33 -6.40
N CYS A 61 3.57 23.47 -5.61
CA CYS A 61 4.22 22.35 -4.93
C CYS A 61 4.78 21.33 -5.92
N LEU A 62 4.01 21.00 -6.98
CA LEU A 62 4.45 20.08 -8.02
C LEU A 62 5.67 20.62 -8.78
N ARG A 63 5.67 21.92 -9.13
CA ARG A 63 6.82 22.59 -9.75
C ARG A 63 8.05 22.59 -8.85
N ALA A 64 7.86 22.97 -7.58
CA ALA A 64 8.96 22.99 -6.61
C ALA A 64 9.58 21.58 -6.45
N SER A 65 8.77 20.53 -6.42
CA SER A 65 9.26 19.15 -6.38
C SER A 65 10.10 18.79 -7.62
N MET A 66 9.65 19.17 -8.83
CA MET A 66 10.42 18.95 -10.06
C MET A 66 11.76 19.68 -10.08
N GLU A 67 11.82 20.90 -9.53
CA GLU A 67 13.04 21.70 -9.46
C GLU A 67 14.01 21.17 -8.41
N LEU A 68 13.52 20.83 -7.22
CA LEU A 68 14.32 20.43 -6.09
C LEU A 68 14.86 19.01 -6.21
N LYS A 69 14.08 18.09 -6.82
CA LYS A 69 14.45 16.68 -6.98
C LYS A 69 14.85 15.99 -5.67
N LEU A 70 14.14 16.35 -4.59
CA LEU A 70 14.27 15.73 -3.28
C LEU A 70 13.27 14.58 -3.17
N ILE A 71 13.61 13.56 -2.37
CA ILE A 71 12.76 12.39 -2.15
C ILE A 71 11.53 12.79 -1.34
N ASP A 72 11.73 13.56 -0.25
CA ASP A 72 10.64 14.01 0.60
C ASP A 72 10.31 15.51 0.37
N PRO A 73 9.05 15.92 0.57
CA PRO A 73 7.91 15.03 0.81
C PRO A 73 7.54 14.25 -0.46
N LYS A 74 7.10 13.00 -0.30
CA LYS A 74 6.57 12.18 -1.38
C LYS A 74 5.32 12.83 -1.95
N ILE A 75 5.40 13.24 -3.21
CA ILE A 75 4.28 13.89 -3.88
C ILE A 75 3.24 12.84 -4.27
N ASN A 76 2.03 13.06 -3.80
CA ASN A 76 0.86 12.25 -4.10
C ASN A 76 -0.17 13.13 -4.82
N LEU A 77 -0.73 12.64 -5.92
CA LEU A 77 -1.81 13.26 -6.67
C LEU A 77 -3.07 12.43 -6.49
N ARG A 78 -4.08 13.02 -5.86
CA ARG A 78 -5.43 12.48 -5.94
C ARG A 78 -6.04 12.89 -7.27
N VAL A 79 -6.63 11.92 -7.95
CA VAL A 79 -7.19 12.05 -9.28
C VAL A 79 -8.55 11.39 -9.35
N HIS A 80 -9.37 11.84 -10.31
CA HIS A 80 -10.70 11.31 -10.57
C HIS A 80 -10.96 11.37 -12.09
N LYS A 81 -12.06 10.76 -12.53
CA LYS A 81 -12.48 10.64 -13.94
C LYS A 81 -12.61 11.97 -14.70
N ASN A 82 -12.76 13.08 -13.97
CA ASN A 82 -12.88 14.43 -14.53
C ASN A 82 -11.62 15.28 -14.31
N THR A 83 -10.52 14.71 -13.78
CA THR A 83 -9.26 15.42 -13.61
C THR A 83 -8.75 15.88 -14.97
N ASP A 84 -8.38 17.16 -15.05
CA ASP A 84 -7.88 17.76 -16.30
C ASP A 84 -6.59 17.07 -16.77
N LEU A 85 -6.51 16.78 -18.07
CA LEU A 85 -5.36 16.08 -18.67
C LEU A 85 -4.04 16.81 -18.39
N SER A 86 -4.04 18.14 -18.32
CA SER A 86 -2.86 18.95 -18.02
C SER A 86 -2.28 18.67 -16.63
N ILE A 87 -3.08 18.17 -15.68
CA ILE A 87 -2.59 17.76 -14.35
C ILE A 87 -1.79 16.46 -14.47
N TYR A 88 -2.27 15.48 -15.25
CA TYR A 88 -1.54 14.26 -15.55
C TYR A 88 -0.24 14.57 -16.31
N GLU A 89 -0.27 15.46 -17.31
CA GLU A 89 0.93 15.87 -18.04
C GLU A 89 2.00 16.43 -17.09
N LYS A 90 1.62 17.33 -16.17
CA LYS A 90 2.55 17.85 -15.15
C LYS A 90 3.06 16.75 -14.22
N GLY A 91 2.20 15.81 -13.80
CA GLY A 91 2.61 14.65 -13.01
C GLY A 91 3.66 13.81 -13.73
N THR A 92 3.47 13.52 -15.02
CA THR A 92 4.43 12.75 -15.82
C THR A 92 5.77 13.49 -16.00
N HIS A 93 5.79 14.82 -16.00
CA HIS A 93 7.03 15.59 -16.00
C HIS A 93 7.84 15.43 -14.71
N LEU A 94 7.18 15.26 -13.56
CA LEU A 94 7.83 14.88 -12.31
C LEU A 94 8.33 13.43 -12.38
N THR A 95 7.55 12.50 -12.92
CA THR A 95 7.97 11.10 -13.11
C THR A 95 9.22 11.01 -13.99
N LYS A 96 9.30 11.83 -15.04
CA LYS A 96 10.46 11.96 -15.91
C LYS A 96 11.74 12.40 -15.17
N GLN A 97 11.65 13.03 -14.00
CA GLN A 97 12.83 13.36 -13.20
C GLN A 97 13.52 12.13 -12.61
N GLY A 98 12.85 10.96 -12.59
CA GLY A 98 13.44 9.68 -12.20
C GLY A 98 13.30 9.30 -10.72
N LEU A 99 12.47 10.03 -9.97
CA LEU A 99 12.24 9.77 -8.53
C LEU A 99 11.07 8.82 -8.24
N GLY A 100 10.31 8.40 -9.27
CA GLY A 100 9.13 7.53 -9.09
C GLY A 100 7.85 8.26 -8.65
N PHE A 101 7.88 9.58 -8.49
CA PHE A 101 6.75 10.43 -8.11
C PHE A 101 6.11 11.13 -9.34
N PRO A 102 4.87 11.63 -9.25
CA PRO A 102 3.96 11.49 -8.11
C PRO A 102 3.34 10.09 -8.09
N GLN A 103 2.82 9.72 -6.93
CA GLN A 103 1.91 8.59 -6.81
C GLN A 103 0.50 9.06 -7.14
N TYR A 104 -0.31 8.21 -7.77
CA TYR A 104 -1.66 8.56 -8.20
C TYR A 104 -2.69 7.77 -7.39
N SER A 105 -3.64 8.47 -6.76
CA SER A 105 -4.71 7.88 -5.96
C SER A 105 -6.06 8.17 -6.61
N ASN A 106 -6.84 7.13 -6.91
CA ASN A 106 -8.11 7.25 -7.64
C ASN A 106 -9.31 7.46 -6.71
N ASP A 107 -9.79 8.70 -6.62
CA ASP A 107 -10.92 9.11 -5.79
C ASP A 107 -12.24 8.40 -6.17
N ASP A 108 -12.43 8.02 -7.44
CA ASP A 108 -13.64 7.30 -7.87
C ASP A 108 -13.75 5.89 -7.27
N ILE A 109 -12.63 5.35 -6.76
CA ILE A 109 -12.57 4.04 -6.11
C ILE A 109 -12.44 4.21 -4.59
N ILE A 110 -11.53 5.08 -4.16
CA ILE A 110 -11.12 5.19 -2.76
C ILE A 110 -12.23 5.80 -1.91
N ILE A 111 -12.88 6.88 -2.36
CA ILE A 111 -13.91 7.55 -1.56
C ILE A 111 -15.12 6.63 -1.33
N PRO A 112 -15.68 5.95 -2.37
CA PRO A 112 -16.73 4.96 -2.15
C PRO A 112 -16.30 3.81 -1.24
N ALA A 113 -15.06 3.33 -1.35
CA ALA A 113 -14.55 2.25 -0.50
C ALA A 113 -14.47 2.68 0.98
N LEU A 114 -13.93 3.87 1.27
CA LEU A 114 -13.89 4.40 2.64
C LEU A 114 -15.31 4.57 3.20
N CYS A 115 -16.25 5.10 2.42
CA CYS A 115 -17.66 5.18 2.84
C CYS A 115 -18.25 3.79 3.13
N ALA A 116 -17.96 2.79 2.28
CA ALA A 116 -18.41 1.41 2.48
C ALA A 116 -17.80 0.77 3.74
N TRP A 117 -16.59 1.18 4.13
CA TRP A 117 -15.95 0.80 5.39
C TRP A 117 -16.45 1.59 6.62
N GLY A 118 -17.45 2.45 6.45
CA GLY A 118 -18.13 3.14 7.55
C GLY A 118 -17.58 4.51 7.91
N TYR A 119 -16.73 5.10 7.07
CA TYR A 119 -16.31 6.49 7.22
C TYR A 119 -17.46 7.44 6.86
N ASP A 120 -17.54 8.58 7.53
CA ASP A 120 -18.42 9.65 7.10
C ASP A 120 -17.91 10.17 5.76
N GLU A 121 -18.83 10.50 4.87
CA GLU A 121 -18.53 11.03 3.54
C GLU A 121 -17.52 12.20 3.59
N LYS A 122 -17.77 13.19 4.45
CA LYS A 122 -16.87 14.36 4.61
C LYS A 122 -15.44 13.98 5.01
N ASP A 123 -15.28 12.90 5.78
CA ASP A 123 -14.00 12.42 6.28
C ASP A 123 -13.31 11.60 5.17
N ALA A 124 -14.08 10.79 4.44
CA ALA A 124 -13.61 10.08 3.26
C ALA A 124 -13.08 11.03 2.17
N PHE A 125 -13.74 12.16 1.89
CA PHE A 125 -13.23 13.18 0.95
C PHE A 125 -11.91 13.83 1.42
N ASN A 126 -11.58 13.76 2.71
CA ASN A 126 -10.38 14.36 3.29
C ASN A 126 -9.23 13.36 3.46
N TYR A 127 -9.33 12.16 2.88
CA TYR A 127 -8.25 11.18 2.97
C TYR A 127 -6.94 11.70 2.36
N VAL A 128 -5.83 11.23 2.92
CA VAL A 128 -4.47 11.44 2.42
C VAL A 128 -3.73 10.10 2.36
N VAL A 129 -2.49 10.11 1.86
CA VAL A 129 -1.64 8.92 1.72
C VAL A 129 -0.49 9.00 2.70
N ALA A 130 -0.37 8.00 3.57
CA ALA A 130 0.77 7.83 4.46
C ALA A 130 1.92 7.21 3.67
N ALA A 131 3.07 7.88 3.59
CA ALA A 131 4.31 7.41 2.97
C ALA A 131 4.15 6.64 1.64
N CYS A 132 3.88 5.34 1.71
CA CYS A 132 3.95 4.40 0.59
C CYS A 132 2.66 4.37 -0.23
N TRP A 133 1.51 3.98 0.31
CA TRP A 133 0.25 3.90 -0.45
C TRP A 133 -1.00 3.88 0.45
N GLU A 134 -0.82 3.93 1.77
CA GLU A 134 -1.87 3.65 2.72
C GLU A 134 -2.75 4.88 2.93
N PHE A 135 -4.06 4.72 2.76
CA PHE A 135 -5.00 5.81 2.96
C PHE A 135 -5.25 6.02 4.45
N ILE A 136 -5.01 7.24 4.91
CA ILE A 136 -5.28 7.67 6.29
C ILE A 136 -6.19 8.88 6.29
N VAL A 137 -6.92 9.09 7.39
CA VAL A 137 -7.87 10.20 7.48
C VAL A 137 -7.43 11.18 8.57
N PRO A 138 -6.81 12.31 8.18
CA PRO A 138 -6.25 13.26 9.14
C PRO A 138 -7.36 13.90 9.97
N ASP A 139 -6.97 14.48 11.10
CA ASP A 139 -7.82 15.11 12.12
C ASP A 139 -8.76 14.20 12.91
N VAL A 140 -9.18 13.05 12.38
CA VAL A 140 -10.25 12.23 12.99
C VAL A 140 -9.88 10.78 13.20
N ALA A 141 -8.81 10.29 12.57
CA ALA A 141 -8.37 8.92 12.67
C ALA A 141 -7.00 8.78 13.34
N MET A 142 -6.84 7.65 14.02
CA MET A 142 -5.57 7.08 14.42
C MET A 142 -5.35 5.82 13.59
N ASP A 143 -4.55 5.95 12.54
CA ASP A 143 -4.28 4.84 11.63
C ASP A 143 -2.84 4.36 11.86
N ILE A 144 -2.68 3.07 12.19
CA ILE A 144 -1.39 2.38 12.09
C ILE A 144 -1.47 1.44 10.90
N PRO A 145 -1.12 1.90 9.69
CA PRO A 145 -1.43 1.16 8.48
C PRO A 145 -0.54 -0.07 8.25
N ASN A 146 0.63 -0.15 8.90
CA ASN A 146 1.64 -1.18 8.66
C ASN A 146 2.08 -1.87 9.95
N LEU A 147 1.25 -2.78 10.46
CA LEU A 147 1.54 -3.56 11.67
C LEU A 147 2.10 -4.96 11.39
N GLY A 148 1.89 -5.46 10.18
CA GLY A 148 2.31 -6.80 9.81
C GLY A 148 2.01 -7.09 8.35
N ALA A 149 2.54 -8.20 7.87
CA ALA A 149 2.34 -8.65 6.51
C ALA A 149 2.06 -10.16 6.46
N LEU A 150 1.03 -10.55 5.73
CA LEU A 150 0.76 -11.92 5.32
C LEU A 150 1.45 -12.17 3.98
N SER A 151 2.20 -13.26 3.86
CA SER A 151 2.78 -13.70 2.59
C SER A 151 1.87 -14.72 1.92
N PHE A 152 1.29 -14.37 0.77
CA PHE A 152 0.48 -15.28 -0.04
C PHE A 152 1.29 -16.48 -0.51
N THR A 153 2.59 -16.26 -0.79
CA THR A 153 3.50 -17.34 -1.17
C THR A 153 3.70 -18.32 -0.02
N GLU A 154 3.85 -17.81 1.21
CA GLU A 154 3.97 -18.65 2.40
C GLU A 154 2.68 -19.43 2.66
N ALA A 155 1.51 -18.80 2.55
CA ALA A 155 0.22 -19.48 2.71
C ALA A 155 0.07 -20.63 1.69
N MET A 156 0.46 -20.39 0.44
CA MET A 156 0.50 -21.41 -0.60
C MET A 156 1.46 -22.55 -0.26
N LEU A 157 2.67 -22.24 0.20
CA LEU A 157 3.65 -23.27 0.59
C LEU A 157 3.17 -24.10 1.79
N ARG A 158 2.59 -23.47 2.82
CA ARG A 158 1.98 -24.18 3.96
C ARG A 158 0.89 -25.15 3.50
N ALA A 159 0.07 -24.76 2.54
CA ALA A 159 -0.95 -25.63 1.97
C ALA A 159 -0.30 -26.82 1.24
N LEU A 160 0.66 -26.55 0.35
CA LEU A 160 1.38 -27.58 -0.41
C LEU A 160 2.09 -28.61 0.48
N TYR A 161 2.71 -28.17 1.57
CA TYR A 161 3.41 -29.06 2.51
C TYR A 161 2.51 -29.69 3.57
N SER A 162 1.22 -29.33 3.64
CA SER A 162 0.30 -29.90 4.64
C SER A 162 -0.07 -31.35 4.36
N ARG A 163 0.03 -31.80 3.11
CA ARG A 163 -0.30 -33.16 2.66
C ARG A 163 0.35 -33.47 1.31
N ASN A 164 0.43 -34.76 0.99
CA ASN A 164 1.13 -35.24 -0.20
C ASN A 164 0.19 -35.63 -1.35
N ASP A 165 -1.13 -35.69 -1.10
CA ASP A 165 -2.15 -36.17 -2.02
C ASP A 165 -3.23 -35.09 -2.28
N TRP A 166 -3.58 -34.88 -3.54
CA TRP A 166 -4.59 -33.91 -3.95
C TRP A 166 -5.52 -34.53 -5.01
N ASN A 167 -6.83 -34.46 -4.79
CA ASN A 167 -7.83 -34.96 -5.75
C ASN A 167 -8.08 -33.97 -6.90
N GLY A 168 -7.62 -32.72 -6.77
CA GLY A 168 -7.72 -31.70 -7.79
C GLY A 168 -7.18 -30.34 -7.35
N PHE A 169 -7.05 -29.42 -8.30
CA PHE A 169 -6.54 -28.07 -8.03
C PHE A 169 -7.43 -27.27 -7.08
N GLU A 170 -8.76 -27.45 -7.15
CA GLU A 170 -9.69 -26.77 -6.24
C GLU A 170 -9.50 -27.20 -4.78
N GLU A 171 -9.18 -28.47 -4.51
CA GLU A 171 -8.87 -28.93 -3.14
C GLU A 171 -7.59 -28.28 -2.60
N LEU A 172 -6.59 -28.06 -3.46
CA LEU A 172 -5.41 -27.28 -3.10
C LEU A 172 -5.78 -25.83 -2.78
N MET A 173 -6.59 -25.20 -3.63
CA MET A 173 -7.04 -23.82 -3.45
C MET A 173 -7.85 -23.64 -2.15
N ASP A 174 -8.71 -24.59 -1.79
CA ASP A 174 -9.41 -24.59 -0.51
C ASP A 174 -8.43 -24.65 0.68
N CYS A 175 -7.37 -25.44 0.57
CA CYS A 175 -6.33 -25.50 1.60
C CYS A 175 -5.51 -24.20 1.67
N VAL A 176 -5.19 -23.56 0.54
CA VAL A 176 -4.55 -22.24 0.51
C VAL A 176 -5.42 -21.20 1.21
N HIS A 177 -6.73 -21.19 0.95
CA HIS A 177 -7.67 -20.30 1.63
C HIS A 177 -7.69 -20.54 3.15
N GLN A 178 -7.69 -21.81 3.59
CA GLN A 178 -7.58 -22.13 5.02
C GLN A 178 -6.27 -21.61 5.63
N GLN A 179 -5.13 -21.75 4.94
CA GLN A 179 -3.85 -21.23 5.41
C GLN A 179 -3.81 -19.71 5.49
N ILE A 180 -4.43 -19.00 4.54
CA ILE A 180 -4.58 -17.54 4.60
C ILE A 180 -5.35 -17.15 5.87
N ASN A 181 -6.48 -17.80 6.16
CA ASN A 181 -7.27 -17.52 7.36
C ASN A 181 -6.50 -17.81 8.66
N ILE A 182 -5.76 -18.91 8.72
CA ILE A 182 -4.92 -19.25 9.88
C ILE A 182 -3.85 -18.18 10.08
N MET A 183 -3.13 -17.80 9.02
CA MET A 183 -2.08 -16.80 9.08
C MET A 183 -2.61 -15.41 9.43
N ALA A 184 -3.77 -15.03 8.90
CA ALA A 184 -4.43 -13.77 9.26
C ALA A 184 -4.83 -13.76 10.74
N GLN A 185 -5.32 -14.87 11.28
CA GLN A 185 -5.63 -15.01 12.70
C GLN A 185 -4.36 -14.93 13.56
N GLU A 186 -3.29 -15.64 13.20
CA GLU A 186 -1.98 -15.56 13.87
C GLU A 186 -1.46 -14.12 13.93
N LEU A 187 -1.53 -13.40 12.81
CA LEU A 187 -1.10 -12.00 12.72
C LEU A 187 -1.96 -11.09 13.60
N THR A 188 -3.29 -11.17 13.49
CA THR A 188 -4.21 -10.33 14.27
C THR A 188 -4.09 -10.59 15.78
N ASP A 189 -3.91 -11.84 16.20
CA ASP A 189 -3.68 -12.18 17.62
C ASP A 189 -2.36 -11.62 18.13
N SER A 190 -1.32 -11.57 17.29
CA SER A 190 -0.03 -10.98 17.67
C SER A 190 -0.09 -9.47 17.92
N VAL A 191 -1.09 -8.76 17.36
CA VAL A 191 -1.24 -7.30 17.43
C VAL A 191 -2.47 -6.82 18.22
N LYS A 192 -3.26 -7.73 18.80
CA LYS A 192 -4.55 -7.43 19.44
C LYS A 192 -4.48 -6.47 20.65
N ASN A 193 -3.32 -6.39 21.32
CA ASN A 193 -3.15 -5.61 22.55
C ASN A 193 -1.91 -4.70 22.50
N ILE A 194 -1.69 -4.03 21.35
CA ILE A 194 -0.58 -3.08 21.23
C ILE A 194 -0.73 -1.98 22.27
N TYR A 195 0.31 -1.83 23.10
CA TYR A 195 0.45 -0.67 23.97
C TYR A 195 0.96 0.49 23.13
N MET A 196 0.20 1.59 23.13
CA MET A 196 0.59 2.83 22.48
C MET A 196 0.95 3.85 23.55
N GLU A 197 2.19 4.33 23.50
CA GLU A 197 2.65 5.41 24.38
C GLU A 197 1.83 6.68 24.06
N PRO A 198 1.21 7.33 25.06
CA PRO A 198 0.43 8.53 24.82
C PRO A 198 1.26 9.64 24.16
N SER A 199 0.65 10.34 23.20
CA SER A 199 1.30 11.45 22.48
C SER A 199 0.54 12.75 22.71
N PRO A 200 0.94 13.56 23.70
CA PRO A 200 0.26 14.81 24.03
C PRO A 200 0.17 15.80 22.86
N LEU A 201 1.13 15.76 21.94
CA LEU A 201 1.10 16.62 20.76
C LEU A 201 0.04 16.15 19.76
N MET A 202 0.01 14.85 19.43
CA MET A 202 -0.99 14.29 18.52
C MET A 202 -2.40 14.39 19.10
N TYR A 203 -2.53 14.25 20.41
CA TYR A 203 -3.76 14.49 21.17
C TYR A 203 -4.38 15.88 20.90
N LEU A 204 -3.57 16.93 20.73
CA LEU A 204 -4.05 18.28 20.45
C LEU A 204 -4.46 18.49 18.98
N LEU A 205 -3.94 17.66 18.07
CA LEU A 205 -4.18 17.76 16.64
C LEU A 205 -5.37 16.91 16.17
N CYS A 206 -5.78 15.91 16.96
CA CYS A 206 -6.93 15.06 16.64
C CYS A 206 -8.23 15.56 17.30
N LYS A 207 -9.27 15.73 16.49
CA LYS A 207 -10.61 16.13 16.91
C LYS A 207 -11.24 15.02 17.76
N GLY A 208 -11.84 15.40 18.89
CA GLY A 208 -12.51 14.47 19.82
C GLY A 208 -11.65 14.06 21.02
N CYS A 209 -10.32 14.03 20.87
CA CYS A 209 -9.39 13.67 21.95
C CYS A 209 -9.44 14.66 23.12
N VAL A 210 -9.41 15.96 22.82
CA VAL A 210 -9.49 17.02 23.85
C VAL A 210 -10.80 16.95 24.63
N GLN A 211 -11.92 16.83 23.92
CA GLN A 211 -13.25 16.80 24.52
C GLN A 211 -13.47 15.54 25.37
N SER A 212 -12.93 14.40 24.95
CA SER A 212 -13.06 13.12 25.66
C SER A 212 -12.04 12.94 26.79
N GLY A 213 -11.00 13.78 26.87
CA GLY A 213 -9.91 13.61 27.83
C GLY A 213 -9.10 12.34 27.59
N ARG A 214 -9.09 11.80 26.36
CA ARG A 214 -8.43 10.55 25.98
C ARG A 214 -7.41 10.75 24.87
N ASP A 215 -6.29 10.06 24.98
CA ASP A 215 -5.24 10.01 23.95
C ASP A 215 -5.78 9.60 22.57
N ILE A 216 -5.06 9.94 21.50
CA ILE A 216 -5.43 9.67 20.10
C ILE A 216 -5.79 8.19 19.86
N GLY A 217 -5.09 7.23 20.47
CA GLY A 217 -5.41 5.81 20.31
C GLY A 217 -6.70 5.34 20.99
N ARG A 218 -7.40 6.22 21.72
CA ARG A 218 -8.67 5.90 22.44
C ARG A 218 -9.76 6.95 22.28
N GLY A 219 -9.41 8.15 21.81
CA GLY A 219 -10.28 9.31 21.70
C GLY A 219 -10.59 9.74 20.26
N SER A 220 -9.90 9.17 19.27
CA SER A 220 -10.17 9.43 17.86
C SER A 220 -11.48 8.80 17.42
N LYS A 221 -12.08 9.38 16.38
CA LYS A 221 -13.32 8.87 15.79
C LYS A 221 -13.11 7.51 15.14
N TYR A 222 -11.99 7.34 14.45
CA TYR A 222 -11.58 6.09 13.83
C TYR A 222 -10.24 5.63 14.42
N ASN A 223 -10.09 4.32 14.64
CA ASN A 223 -8.84 3.72 15.09
C ASN A 223 -8.62 2.45 14.27
N ASN A 224 -7.70 2.49 13.30
CA ASN A 224 -7.50 1.41 12.35
C ASN A 224 -6.09 0.85 12.41
N TYR A 225 -6.01 -0.45 12.16
CA TYR A 225 -4.81 -1.25 12.27
C TYR A 225 -4.68 -2.04 10.97
N GLY A 226 -3.69 -1.69 10.16
CA GLY A 226 -3.50 -2.28 8.83
C GLY A 226 -2.49 -3.43 8.85
N ILE A 227 -2.84 -4.47 8.11
CA ILE A 227 -1.99 -5.62 7.79
C ILE A 227 -1.97 -5.73 6.26
N HIS A 228 -0.79 -5.99 5.68
CA HIS A 228 -0.62 -6.04 4.23
C HIS A 228 -0.52 -7.46 3.69
N GLY A 229 -0.96 -7.67 2.46
CA GLY A 229 -0.66 -8.87 1.68
C GLY A 229 0.63 -8.69 0.87
N THR A 230 1.52 -9.68 0.89
CA THR A 230 2.81 -9.67 0.18
C THR A 230 2.99 -10.94 -0.65
N GLY A 231 3.83 -10.89 -1.69
CA GLY A 231 4.13 -12.07 -2.51
C GLY A 231 2.95 -12.57 -3.36
N LEU A 232 2.00 -11.69 -3.71
CA LEU A 232 0.82 -12.04 -4.51
C LEU A 232 1.20 -12.61 -5.88
N SER A 233 1.99 -11.88 -6.67
CA SER A 233 2.39 -12.32 -8.01
C SER A 233 3.13 -13.65 -8.00
N THR A 234 4.07 -13.82 -7.06
CA THR A 234 4.79 -15.07 -6.87
C THR A 234 3.85 -16.24 -6.56
N ALA A 235 2.85 -16.05 -5.68
CA ALA A 235 1.87 -17.08 -5.35
C ALA A 235 0.99 -17.40 -6.56
N VAL A 236 0.47 -16.39 -7.24
CA VAL A 236 -0.39 -16.53 -8.43
C VAL A 236 0.34 -17.27 -9.55
N ASP A 237 1.56 -16.85 -9.89
CA ASP A 237 2.37 -17.47 -10.95
C ASP A 237 2.73 -18.93 -10.62
N SER A 238 2.95 -19.22 -9.34
CA SER A 238 3.23 -20.57 -8.85
C SER A 238 1.98 -21.45 -8.93
N LEU A 239 0.83 -20.96 -8.46
CA LEU A 239 -0.46 -21.65 -8.55
C LEU A 239 -0.87 -21.90 -10.00
N ALA A 240 -0.69 -20.92 -10.90
CA ALA A 240 -0.96 -21.08 -12.32
C ALA A 240 -0.07 -22.18 -12.96
N ALA A 241 1.21 -22.24 -12.59
CA ALA A 241 2.11 -23.29 -13.05
C ALA A 241 1.75 -24.67 -12.48
N ILE A 242 1.35 -24.75 -11.21
CA ILE A 242 0.90 -25.98 -10.55
C ILE A 242 -0.39 -26.49 -11.21
N LYS A 243 -1.40 -25.63 -11.37
CA LYS A 243 -2.66 -25.95 -12.05
C LYS A 243 -2.39 -26.61 -13.40
N LYS A 244 -1.60 -25.94 -14.24
CA LYS A 244 -1.29 -26.41 -15.58
C LYS A 244 -0.48 -27.69 -15.59
N TYR A 245 0.69 -27.72 -14.94
CA TYR A 245 1.64 -28.80 -15.16
C TYR A 245 1.41 -30.02 -14.27
N VAL A 246 0.81 -29.84 -13.09
CA VAL A 246 0.54 -30.92 -12.14
C VAL A 246 -0.88 -31.46 -12.33
N PHE A 247 -1.89 -30.60 -12.43
CA PHE A 247 -3.28 -31.04 -12.44
C PHE A 247 -3.87 -31.23 -13.85
N GLU A 248 -3.60 -30.31 -14.80
CA GLU A 248 -4.18 -30.36 -16.14
C GLU A 248 -3.36 -31.25 -17.11
N GLU A 249 -2.09 -30.90 -17.35
CA GLU A 249 -1.21 -31.64 -18.26
C GLU A 249 -0.63 -32.91 -17.63
N GLN A 250 -0.58 -32.97 -16.29
CA GLN A 250 0.05 -34.05 -15.51
C GLN A 250 1.50 -34.36 -15.97
N SER A 251 2.19 -33.36 -16.51
CA SER A 251 3.56 -33.49 -17.03
C SER A 251 4.63 -33.44 -15.93
N VAL A 252 4.24 -33.03 -14.72
CA VAL A 252 5.06 -32.97 -13.52
C VAL A 252 4.22 -33.52 -12.36
N THR A 253 4.73 -34.49 -11.60
CA THR A 253 4.00 -34.95 -10.39
C THR A 253 4.23 -33.98 -9.24
N MET A 254 3.30 -33.93 -8.28
CA MET A 254 3.45 -33.08 -7.09
C MET A 254 4.72 -33.43 -6.32
N GLU A 255 5.04 -34.71 -6.17
CA GLU A 255 6.23 -35.17 -5.46
C GLU A 255 7.51 -34.70 -6.15
N LYS A 256 7.56 -34.74 -7.49
CA LYS A 256 8.70 -34.23 -8.25
C LYS A 256 8.87 -32.71 -8.08
N LEU A 257 7.77 -31.97 -8.09
CA LEU A 257 7.80 -30.52 -7.87
C LEU A 257 8.32 -30.18 -6.47
N LEU A 258 7.78 -30.83 -5.42
CA LEU A 258 8.19 -30.58 -4.04
C LEU A 258 9.66 -30.97 -3.81
N ALA A 259 10.10 -32.12 -4.30
CA ALA A 259 11.51 -32.53 -4.21
C ALA A 259 12.46 -31.56 -4.96
N ALA A 260 12.02 -31.01 -6.10
CA ALA A 260 12.79 -30.00 -6.81
C ALA A 260 12.86 -28.68 -6.02
N LEU A 261 11.76 -28.25 -5.38
CA LEU A 261 11.75 -27.06 -4.53
C LEU A 261 12.68 -27.21 -3.31
N GLU A 262 12.69 -28.36 -2.64
CA GLU A 262 13.51 -28.62 -1.46
C GLU A 262 15.02 -28.50 -1.73
N ASN A 263 15.47 -28.79 -2.95
CA ASN A 263 16.88 -28.70 -3.34
C ASN A 263 17.16 -27.56 -4.34
N ASP A 264 16.36 -26.49 -4.32
CA ASP A 264 16.52 -25.30 -5.17
C ASP A 264 16.73 -25.64 -6.66
N PHE A 265 15.95 -26.60 -7.16
CA PHE A 265 15.95 -27.12 -8.53
C PHE A 265 17.29 -27.69 -9.04
N GLN A 266 18.26 -28.00 -8.17
CA GLN A 266 19.51 -28.64 -8.60
C GLN A 266 19.23 -29.97 -9.32
N GLY A 267 19.76 -30.13 -10.54
CA GLY A 267 19.50 -31.28 -11.40
C GLY A 267 18.10 -31.31 -12.03
N ASN A 268 17.32 -30.25 -11.85
CA ASN A 268 15.98 -30.05 -12.40
C ASN A 268 15.87 -28.70 -13.15
N GLU A 269 16.95 -28.28 -13.80
CA GLU A 269 17.05 -26.98 -14.47
C GLU A 269 16.04 -26.83 -15.62
N GLU A 270 15.77 -27.93 -16.34
CA GLU A 270 14.72 -27.95 -17.38
C GLU A 270 13.33 -27.72 -16.80
N LEU A 271 13.04 -28.32 -15.64
CA LEU A 271 11.77 -28.11 -14.94
C LEU A 271 11.66 -26.65 -14.49
N LEU A 272 12.71 -26.09 -13.89
CA LEU A 272 12.75 -24.68 -13.49
C LEU A 272 12.51 -23.73 -14.66
N ASN A 273 13.16 -23.97 -15.80
CA ASN A 273 12.95 -23.19 -17.01
C ASN A 273 11.51 -23.31 -17.52
N LYS A 274 10.94 -24.52 -17.52
CA LYS A 274 9.54 -24.74 -17.91
C LYS A 274 8.58 -23.96 -17.01
N LEU A 275 8.75 -24.01 -15.69
CA LEU A 275 7.90 -23.31 -14.72
C LEU A 275 8.03 -21.78 -14.84
N ARG A 276 9.23 -21.26 -15.13
CA ARG A 276 9.47 -19.82 -15.28
C ARG A 276 8.90 -19.23 -16.56
N TYR A 277 9.08 -19.91 -17.69
CA TYR A 277 8.91 -19.28 -19.01
C TYR A 277 7.77 -19.84 -19.85
N SER A 278 7.34 -21.07 -19.60
CA SER A 278 6.37 -21.73 -20.49
C SER A 278 4.91 -21.52 -20.06
N GLN A 279 4.67 -20.95 -18.88
CA GLN A 279 3.33 -20.60 -18.39
C GLN A 279 3.13 -19.10 -18.30
N TRP A 280 1.90 -18.65 -18.62
CA TRP A 280 1.47 -17.27 -18.45
C TRP A 280 1.63 -16.80 -17.00
N LYS A 281 1.87 -15.49 -16.84
CA LYS A 281 2.17 -14.84 -15.56
C LYS A 281 1.18 -13.71 -15.31
N MET A 282 0.93 -13.42 -14.03
CA MET A 282 0.09 -12.31 -13.60
C MET A 282 0.54 -11.00 -14.26
N GLY A 283 -0.42 -10.18 -14.71
CA GLY A 283 -0.12 -8.91 -15.35
C GLY A 283 0.19 -8.99 -16.85
N ASN A 284 -0.14 -10.11 -17.49
CA ASN A 284 -0.11 -10.25 -18.96
C ASN A 284 -1.52 -10.28 -19.58
N ASP A 285 -2.55 -9.81 -18.86
CA ASP A 285 -3.95 -9.77 -19.32
C ASP A 285 -4.47 -11.18 -19.66
N ILE A 286 -4.27 -12.12 -18.73
CA ILE A 286 -4.67 -13.51 -18.87
C ILE A 286 -5.66 -13.84 -17.77
N ASP A 287 -6.96 -13.81 -18.11
CA ASP A 287 -8.08 -13.98 -17.17
C ASP A 287 -7.87 -15.16 -16.20
N GLU A 288 -7.48 -16.33 -16.72
CA GLU A 288 -7.30 -17.54 -15.89
C GLU A 288 -6.20 -17.42 -14.81
N VAL A 289 -5.22 -16.54 -15.02
CA VAL A 289 -4.13 -16.26 -14.07
C VAL A 289 -4.53 -15.11 -13.15
N ASP A 290 -5.08 -14.03 -13.71
CA ASP A 290 -5.45 -12.84 -12.96
C ASP A 290 -6.66 -13.12 -12.01
N GLU A 291 -7.56 -14.03 -12.37
CA GLU A 291 -8.63 -14.52 -11.47
C GLU A 291 -8.09 -15.20 -10.20
N LEU A 292 -6.92 -15.84 -10.25
CA LEU A 292 -6.29 -16.38 -9.05
C LEU A 292 -5.88 -15.25 -8.11
N ALA A 293 -5.40 -14.12 -8.65
CA ALA A 293 -5.04 -12.96 -7.85
C ALA A 293 -6.27 -12.37 -7.15
N CYS A 294 -7.40 -12.24 -7.86
CA CYS A 294 -8.66 -11.80 -7.29
C CYS A 294 -9.10 -12.71 -6.14
N LYS A 295 -9.09 -14.04 -6.33
CA LYS A 295 -9.45 -15.00 -5.26
C LYS A 295 -8.58 -14.84 -4.03
N LEU A 296 -7.26 -14.77 -4.18
CA LEU A 296 -6.34 -14.64 -3.04
C LEU A 296 -6.56 -13.32 -2.29
N LEU A 297 -6.78 -12.21 -2.99
CA LEU A 297 -7.08 -10.92 -2.39
C LEU A 297 -8.44 -10.92 -1.68
N ASP A 298 -9.48 -11.48 -2.29
CA ASP A 298 -10.82 -11.58 -1.71
C ASP A 298 -10.85 -12.45 -0.45
N TRP A 299 -10.00 -13.48 -0.36
CA TRP A 299 -9.87 -14.31 0.85
C TRP A 299 -9.09 -13.64 1.97
N PHE A 300 -8.21 -12.70 1.64
CA PHE A 300 -7.41 -11.97 2.62
C PHE A 300 -8.13 -10.73 3.18
N ALA A 301 -8.93 -10.06 2.35
CA ALA A 301 -9.68 -8.86 2.70
C ALA A 301 -10.82 -9.13 3.69
#